data_AF-A0A923YAS3-F1
#
_entry.id   AF-A0A923YAS3-F1
#
_cell.length_a   1.000
_cell.length_b   1.000
_cell.length_c   1.000
_cell.angle_alpha   90.00
_cell.angle_beta   90.00
_cell.angle_gamma   90.00
#
_symmetry.space_group_name_H-M   'P 1'
#
loop_
_entity.id
_entity.type
_entity.pdbx_description
1 polymer ?
#
loop_
_entity_poly.entity_id
_entity_poly.type
_entity_poly.pdbx_seq_one_letter_code
_entity_poly.pdbx_strand_id
1 'polypeptide(L)'
;AAVEIMLNTPLISDLIFKGEVAEIKEIMKRSRELGMQTFDQALYDLYEGQAITFEDALRNADSVNDLRLQIKLHSQRARSSDLSAGTEHLTIV
;
A
#
# COMPACT_ATOMS: atom_id res chain seq x y z
N ALA A 1 4.76 -10.63 -7.45
CA ALA A 1 5.85 -9.64 -7.45
C ALA A 1 5.26 -8.27 -7.13
N ALA A 2 5.98 -7.42 -6.39
CA ALA A 2 5.60 -6.02 -6.15
C ALA A 2 6.33 -5.13 -7.16
N VAL A 3 5.61 -4.21 -7.81
CA VAL A 3 6.17 -3.32 -8.84
C VAL A 3 5.57 -1.93 -8.70
N GLU A 4 6.43 -0.92 -8.80
CA GLU A 4 6.05 0.47 -8.95
C GLU A 4 5.90 0.84 -10.44
N ILE A 5 4.86 1.60 -10.77
CA ILE A 5 4.54 2.00 -12.15
C ILE A 5 4.32 3.51 -12.17
N MET A 6 5.21 4.24 -12.84
CA MET A 6 5.06 5.66 -13.14
C MET A 6 4.87 5.82 -14.65
N LEU A 7 3.84 6.56 -15.05
CA LEU A 7 3.60 6.89 -16.46
C LEU A 7 4.12 8.29 -16.77
N ASN A 8 4.83 8.44 -17.88
CA ASN A 8 5.37 9.74 -18.28
C ASN A 8 4.28 10.64 -18.88
N THR A 9 3.53 11.33 -18.02
CA THR A 9 2.56 12.36 -18.43
C THR A 9 3.25 13.72 -18.60
N PRO A 10 2.63 14.70 -19.27
CA PRO A 10 3.20 16.04 -19.39
C PRO A 10 3.53 16.68 -18.03
N LEU A 11 2.70 16.44 -17.00
CA LEU A 11 2.95 16.92 -15.64
C LEU A 11 4.17 16.25 -15.00
N ILE A 12 4.32 14.94 -15.15
CA ILE A 12 5.49 14.20 -14.64
C ILE A 12 6.77 14.68 -15.32
N SER A 13 6.74 14.87 -16.65
CA SER A 13 7.86 15.43 -17.40
C SER A 13 8.25 16.82 -16.89
N ASP A 14 7.28 17.70 -16.62
CA ASP A 14 7.52 19.05 -16.11
C ASP A 14 8.13 19.05 -14.70
N LEU A 15 7.63 18.19 -13.80
CA LEU A 15 8.19 18.03 -12.45
C LEU A 15 9.63 17.50 -12.47
N ILE A 16 9.91 16.53 -13.35
CA ILE A 16 11.28 16.03 -13.56
C ILE A 16 12.18 17.18 -14.05
N PHE A 17 11.72 17.98 -15.01
CA PHE A 17 12.49 19.11 -15.55
C PHE A 17 12.78 20.17 -14.49
N LYS A 18 11.82 20.45 -13.59
CA LYS A 18 11.97 21.39 -12.48
C LYS A 18 12.78 20.82 -11.30
N GLY A 19 13.01 19.51 -11.27
CA GLY A 19 13.65 18.82 -10.14
C GLY A 19 12.72 18.63 -8.93
N GLU A 20 11.42 18.81 -9.09
CA GLU A 20 10.39 18.70 -8.04
C GLU A 20 9.99 17.23 -7.81
N VAL A 21 10.98 16.38 -7.53
CA VAL A 21 10.81 14.91 -7.45
C VAL A 21 9.92 14.46 -6.28
N ALA A 22 9.79 15.27 -5.23
CA ALA A 22 8.96 14.94 -4.07
C ALA A 22 7.46 14.86 -4.43
N GLU A 23 7.00 15.73 -5.33
CA GLU A 23 5.60 15.81 -5.77
C GLU A 23 5.19 14.62 -6.66
N ILE A 24 6.16 13.99 -7.33
CA ILE A 24 5.92 12.84 -8.21
C ILE A 24 5.25 11.69 -7.46
N LYS A 25 5.73 11.38 -6.24
CA LYS A 25 5.16 10.28 -5.44
C LYS A 25 3.70 10.55 -5.07
N GLU A 26 3.34 11.80 -4.77
CA GLU A 26 1.97 12.17 -4.45
C GLU A 26 1.03 12.11 -5.67
N ILE A 27 1.53 12.47 -6.85
CA ILE A 27 0.77 12.31 -8.10
C ILE A 27 0.55 10.83 -8.38
N MET A 28 1.58 10.00 -8.28
CA MET A 28 1.45 8.55 -8.47
C MET A 28 0.42 7.94 -7.52
N LYS A 29 0.41 8.36 -6.24
CA LYS A 29 -0.58 7.89 -5.26
C LYS A 29 -2.02 8.18 -5.71
N ARG A 30 -2.28 9.37 -6.26
CA ARG A 30 -3.62 9.82 -6.68
C ARG A 30 -4.02 9.30 -8.06
N SER A 31 -3.07 9.06 -8.95
CA SER A 31 -3.29 8.66 -10.34
C SER A 31 -3.40 7.15 -10.56
N ARG A 32 -3.92 6.41 -9.56
CA ARG A 32 -4.08 4.95 -9.64
C ARG A 32 -5.01 4.52 -10.77
N GLU A 33 -6.06 5.31 -11.01
CA GLU A 33 -7.01 5.12 -12.11
C GLU A 33 -6.39 5.29 -13.50
N LEU A 34 -5.30 6.06 -13.61
CA LEU A 34 -4.53 6.22 -14.84
C LEU A 34 -3.54 5.06 -15.07
N GLY A 35 -3.49 4.08 -14.17
CA GLY A 35 -2.56 2.95 -14.22
C GLY A 35 -1.22 3.22 -13.53
N MET A 36 -1.09 4.32 -12.79
CA MET A 36 0.06 4.51 -11.91
C MET A 36 -0.10 3.67 -10.64
N GLN A 37 1.03 3.34 -10.01
CA GLN A 37 1.04 2.59 -8.76
C GLN A 37 2.34 2.86 -8.04
N THR A 38 2.27 3.27 -6.77
CA THR A 38 3.48 3.30 -5.94
C THR A 38 3.83 1.92 -5.41
N PHE A 39 5.08 1.73 -5.01
CA PHE A 39 5.51 0.47 -4.41
C PHE A 39 4.70 0.09 -3.16
N ASP A 40 4.46 1.06 -2.26
CA ASP A 40 3.66 0.84 -1.04
C ASP A 40 2.22 0.38 -1.37
N GLN A 41 1.60 0.91 -2.42
CA GLN A 41 0.28 0.45 -2.87
C GLN A 41 0.33 -0.99 -3.42
N ALA A 42 1.41 -1.35 -4.14
CA ALA A 42 1.61 -2.71 -4.61
C ALA A 42 1.75 -3.70 -3.44
N LEU A 43 2.49 -3.32 -2.39
CA LEU A 43 2.63 -4.12 -1.18
C LEU A 43 1.30 -4.27 -0.42
N TYR A 44 0.52 -3.18 -0.33
CA TYR A 44 -0.82 -3.21 0.26
C TYR A 44 -1.72 -4.23 -0.47
N ASP A 45 -1.77 -4.17 -1.80
CA ASP A 45 -2.60 -5.07 -2.59
C ASP A 45 -2.17 -6.54 -2.49
N LEU A 46 -0.85 -6.79 -2.48
CA LEU A 46 -0.32 -8.15 -2.26
C LEU A 46 -0.63 -8.67 -0.86
N TYR A 47 -0.61 -7.81 0.15
CA TYR A 47 -1.03 -8.17 1.50
C TYR A 47 -2.53 -8.48 1.55
N GLU A 48 -3.38 -7.63 0.95
CA GLU A 48 -4.83 -7.89 0.87
C GLU A 48 -5.13 -9.19 0.12
N GLY A 49 -4.42 -9.45 -0.98
CA GLY A 49 -4.53 -10.67 -1.77
C GLY A 49 -3.91 -11.91 -1.15
N GLN A 50 -3.45 -11.85 0.10
CA GLN A 50 -2.82 -12.96 0.84
C GLN A 50 -1.53 -13.51 0.18
N ALA A 51 -0.95 -12.78 -0.76
CA ALA A 51 0.26 -13.19 -1.45
C ALA A 51 1.53 -13.02 -0.60
N ILE A 52 1.50 -12.08 0.35
CA ILE A 52 2.59 -11.81 1.30
C ILE A 52 2.08 -11.68 2.74
N THR A 53 2.98 -11.84 3.70
CA THR A 53 2.68 -11.62 5.12
C THR A 53 2.69 -10.13 5.47
N PHE A 54 2.10 -9.77 6.62
CA PHE A 54 2.17 -8.40 7.14
C PHE A 54 3.63 -7.97 7.40
N GLU A 55 4.44 -8.89 7.92
CA GLU A 55 5.86 -8.62 8.18
C GLU A 55 6.62 -8.35 6.88
N ASP A 56 6.40 -9.17 5.84
CA ASP A 56 7.05 -8.99 4.53
C ASP A 56 6.64 -7.66 3.89
N ALA A 57 5.37 -7.29 3.99
CA ALA A 57 4.89 -5.99 3.49
C ALA A 57 5.61 -4.83 4.18
N LEU A 58 5.70 -4.84 5.52
CA LEU A 58 6.35 -3.77 6.26
C LEU A 58 7.86 -3.74 6.11
N ARG A 59 8.51 -4.90 5.96
CA ARG A 59 9.97 -4.99 5.79
C ARG A 59 10.44 -4.34 4.49
N ASN A 60 9.59 -4.35 3.46
CA ASN A 60 9.92 -3.82 2.13
C ASN A 60 9.29 -2.46 1.83
N ALA A 61 8.51 -1.89 2.75
CA ALA A 61 7.83 -0.62 2.53
C ALA A 61 8.80 0.56 2.52
N ASP A 62 8.61 1.50 1.59
CA ASP A 62 9.34 2.78 1.61
C ASP A 62 8.90 3.64 2.81
N SER A 63 7.63 3.51 3.18
CA SER A 63 7.00 4.28 4.24
C SER A 63 6.26 3.34 5.19
N VAL A 64 7.04 2.64 6.04
CA VAL A 64 6.55 1.62 6.98
C VAL A 64 5.37 2.09 7.82
N ASN A 65 5.42 3.34 8.32
CA ASN A 65 4.35 3.90 9.15
C ASN A 65 3.07 4.14 8.33
N ASP A 66 3.19 4.70 7.14
CA ASP A 66 2.06 4.97 6.25
C ASP A 66 1.40 3.67 5.81
N LEU A 67 2.19 2.68 5.37
CA LEU A 67 1.67 1.37 4.98
C LEU A 67 0.99 0.66 6.15
N ARG A 68 1.60 0.71 7.35
CA ARG A 68 1.00 0.15 8.57
C ARG A 68 -0.35 0.81 8.87
N LEU A 69 -0.42 2.13 8.80
CA LEU A 69 -1.65 2.88 9.04
C LEU A 69 -2.71 2.53 7.99
N GLN A 70 -2.33 2.48 6.72
CA GLN A 70 -3.19 2.12 5.61
C GLN A 70 -3.78 0.72 5.77
N ILE A 71 -2.95 -0.27 6.11
CA ILE A 71 -3.40 -1.64 6.42
C ILE A 71 -4.41 -1.61 7.57
N LYS A 72 -4.09 -1.01 8.71
CA LYS A 72 -5.01 -0.99 9.86
C LYS A 72 -6.36 -0.34 9.55
N LEU A 73 -6.37 0.77 8.79
CA LEU A 73 -7.60 1.52 8.54
C LEU A 73 -8.46 0.91 7.42
N HIS A 74 -7.84 0.37 6.36
CA HIS A 74 -8.54 0.02 5.13
C HIS A 74 -8.57 -1.48 4.82
N SER A 75 -7.68 -2.27 5.40
CA SER A 75 -7.59 -3.71 5.13
C SER A 75 -8.83 -4.45 5.60
N GLN A 76 -9.40 -5.28 4.73
CA GLN A 76 -10.44 -6.23 5.15
C GLN A 76 -9.82 -7.47 5.81
N ARG A 77 -8.62 -7.86 5.36
CA ARG A 77 -7.87 -8.98 5.94
C ARG A 77 -7.45 -8.74 7.39
N ALA A 78 -6.97 -7.54 7.71
CA ALA A 78 -6.57 -7.18 9.07
C ALA A 78 -7.79 -7.13 10.00
N ARG A 79 -8.92 -6.58 9.53
CA ARG A 79 -10.17 -6.57 10.29
C ARG A 79 -10.65 -7.99 10.60
N SER A 80 -10.65 -8.91 9.62
CA SER A 80 -11.09 -10.29 9.88
C SER A 80 -10.19 -11.02 10.88
N SER A 81 -8.87 -10.78 10.83
CA SER A 81 -7.92 -11.31 11.82
C SER A 81 -8.17 -10.78 13.24
N ASP A 82 -8.49 -9.50 13.38
CA ASP A 82 -8.83 -8.90 14.68
C ASP A 82 -10.16 -9.44 15.23
N LEU A 83 -11.15 -9.67 14.36
CA LEU A 83 -12.43 -10.26 14.75
C LEU A 83 -12.29 -11.72 15.22
N SER A 84 -11.45 -12.53 14.56
CA SER A 84 -11.20 -13.90 15.02
C SER A 84 -10.53 -13.93 16.40
N ALA A 85 -9.55 -13.06 16.65
CA ALA A 85 -8.83 -12.98 17.92
C ALA A 85 -9.75 -12.66 19.12
N GLY A 86 -10.83 -11.91 18.89
CA GLY A 86 -11.83 -11.60 19.93
C GLY A 86 -12.74 -12.77 20.30
N THR A 87 -12.87 -13.78 19.44
CA THR A 87 -13.76 -14.94 19.64
C THR A 87 -13.07 -16.20 20.15
N GLU A 88 -11.73 -16.22 20.20
CA GLU A 88 -10.96 -17.39 20.67
C GLU A 88 -11.27 -17.75 22.14
N HIS A 89 -11.71 -16.77 22.94
CA HIS A 89 -12.08 -16.95 24.34
C HIS A 89 -13.57 -17.30 24.58
N LEU A 90 -14.37 -17.46 23.52
CA LEU A 90 -15.80 -17.80 23.59
C LEU A 90 -16.11 -19.27 23.26
N THR A 91 -15.10 -20.13 23.12
CA THR A 91 -15.31 -21.58 23.01
C THR A 91 -15.64 -22.15 24.40
N ILE A 92 -16.88 -21.94 24.85
CA ILE A 92 -17.43 -22.61 26.01
C ILE A 92 -18.06 -23.93 25.51
N VAL A 93 -17.64 -25.02 26.16
CA VAL A 93 -18.04 -26.42 25.99
C VAL A 93 -19.54 -26.61 25.98
#